data_AF-A0A947P429-F1
#
_entry.id   AF-A0A947P429-F1
#
_cell.length_a   1.000
_cell.length_b   1.000
_cell.length_c   1.000
_cell.angle_alpha   90.00
_cell.angle_beta   90.00
_cell.angle_gamma   90.00
#
_symmetry.space_group_name_H-M   'P 1'
#
loop_
_entity.id
_entity.type
_entity.pdbx_description
1 polymer ?
#
loop_
_entity_poly.entity_id
_entity_poly.type
_entity_poly.pdbx_seq_one_letter_code
_entity_poly.pdbx_strand_id
1 'polypeptide(L)' 'MDPDQIMENLSKELGVAVKALGKAKTLEDKVAYSQVVRNLSESLGVFLGLAGDMMEFNDEDPFLDED' A
#
# COMPACT_ATOMS: atom_id res chain seq x y z
N MET A 1 -2.96 -13.85 -7.99
CA MET A 1 -2.29 -12.89 -7.09
C MET A 1 -3.31 -12.51 -6.05
N ASP A 2 -2.98 -12.70 -4.77
CA ASP A 2 -3.87 -12.37 -3.65
C ASP A 2 -3.65 -10.91 -3.23
N PRO A 3 -4.66 -10.02 -3.35
CA PRO A 3 -4.55 -8.61 -3.00
C PRO A 3 -4.07 -8.38 -1.56
N ASP A 4 -4.54 -9.18 -0.61
CA ASP A 4 -4.19 -9.05 0.81
C ASP A 4 -2.71 -9.38 1.02
N GLN A 5 -2.24 -10.46 0.37
CA GLN A 5 -0.84 -10.83 0.41
C GLN A 5 0.06 -9.77 -0.23
N ILE A 6 -0.39 -9.11 -1.31
CA ILE A 6 0.36 -8.02 -1.95
C ILE A 6 0.44 -6.80 -1.02
N MET A 7 -0.67 -6.39 -0.41
CA MET A 7 -0.69 -5.27 0.53
C MET A 7 0.21 -5.53 1.75
N GLU A 8 0.20 -6.75 2.28
CA GLU A 8 1.08 -7.14 3.38
C GLU A 8 2.57 -7.03 2.99
N ASN A 9 2.93 -7.53 1.81
CA ASN A 9 4.30 -7.50 1.32
C ASN A 9 4.78 -6.06 1.05
N LEU A 10 3.96 -5.24 0.39
CA LEU A 10 4.24 -3.81 0.18
C LEU A 10 4.44 -3.06 1.49
N SER A 11 3.59 -3.34 2.49
CA SER A 11 3.69 -2.72 3.82
C SER A 11 4.99 -3.10 4.54
N LYS A 12 5.40 -4.37 4.45
CA LYS A 12 6.68 -4.85 5.00
C LYS A 12 7.86 -4.16 4.32
N GLU A 13 7.88 -4.12 2.99
CA GLU A 13 8.94 -3.48 2.21
C GLU A 13 9.03 -1.98 2.49
N LEU A 14 7.88 -1.29 2.59
CA LEU A 14 7.83 0.13 2.95
C LEU A 14 8.44 0.36 4.34
N GLY A 15 8.11 -0.48 5.32
CA GLY A 15 8.69 -0.41 6.66
C GLY A 15 10.22 -0.61 6.67
N VAL A 16 10.74 -1.50 5.82
CA VAL A 16 12.19 -1.69 5.64
C VAL A 16 12.83 -0.46 5.00
N ALA A 17 12.22 0.07 3.93
CA ALA A 17 12.73 1.24 3.21
C ALA A 17 12.75 2.50 4.07
N VAL A 18 11.72 2.74 4.88
CA VAL A 18 11.67 3.87 5.83
C VAL A 18 12.79 3.74 6.88
N LYS A 19 13.02 2.54 7.41
CA LYS A 19 14.13 2.30 8.35
C LYS A 19 15.49 2.52 7.70
N ALA A 20 15.67 2.14 6.43
CA ALA A 20 16.90 2.37 5.69
C ALA A 20 17.13 3.86 5.45
N LEU A 21 16.10 4.59 5.02
CA LEU A 21 16.13 6.05 4.88
C LEU A 21 16.50 6.75 6.19
N GLY A 22 15.91 6.33 7.31
CA GLY A 22 16.23 6.87 8.63
C GLY A 22 17.67 6.62 9.10
N LYS A 23 18.33 5.58 8.56
CA LYS A 23 19.74 5.24 8.86
C LYS A 23 20.74 5.82 7.85
N ALA A 24 20.26 6.35 6.73
CA ALA A 24 21.09 6.89 5.66
C ALA A 24 21.88 8.13 6.12
N LYS A 25 23.19 8.11 5.87
CA LYS A 25 24.11 9.17 6.32
C LYS A 25 24.48 10.15 5.20
N THR A 26 24.50 9.69 3.96
CA THR A 26 24.86 10.51 2.80
C THR A 26 23.61 11.10 2.15
N LEU A 27 23.78 12.15 1.35
CA LEU A 27 22.67 12.76 0.61
C LEU A 27 22.19 11.82 -0.49
N GLU A 28 23.13 11.15 -1.16
CA GLU A 28 22.87 10.19 -2.23
C GLU A 28 22.02 9.01 -1.72
N ASP A 29 22.37 8.43 -0.57
CA ASP A 29 21.59 7.33 0.03
C ASP A 29 20.19 7.80 0.43
N LYS A 30 20.07 9.03 0.96
CA LYS A 30 18.77 9.60 1.32
C LYS A 30 17.88 9.79 0.10
N VAL A 31 18.43 10.29 -1.01
CA VAL A 31 17.69 10.42 -2.27
C VAL A 31 17.25 9.04 -2.76
N ALA A 32 18.16 8.07 -2.81
CA ALA A 32 17.86 6.72 -3.26
C ALA A 32 16.75 6.07 -2.43
N TYR A 33 16.85 6.06 -1.10
CA TYR A 33 15.82 5.46 -0.24
C TYR A 33 14.51 6.27 -0.24
N SER A 34 14.56 7.60 -0.39
CA SER A 34 13.34 8.41 -0.50
C SER A 34 12.54 8.07 -1.76
N GLN A 35 13.23 7.79 -2.88
CA GLN A 35 12.60 7.35 -4.12
C GLN A 35 11.90 6.00 -3.94
N VAL A 36 12.55 5.06 -3.25
CA VAL A 36 11.97 3.75 -2.93
C VAL A 36 10.74 3.89 -2.04
N VAL A 37 10.83 4.67 -0.95
CA VAL A 37 9.71 4.94 -0.05
C VAL A 37 8.53 5.55 -0.80
N ARG A 38 8.78 6.52 -1.68
CA ARG A 38 7.76 7.16 -2.51
C ARG A 38 7.05 6.14 -3.38
N ASN A 39 7.80 5.35 -4.16
CA ASN A 39 7.23 4.38 -5.09
C ASN A 39 6.39 3.30 -4.37
N LEU A 40 6.86 2.83 -3.21
CA LEU A 40 6.12 1.86 -2.39
C LEU A 40 4.84 2.47 -1.80
N SER A 41 4.89 3.73 -1.39
CA SER A 41 3.71 4.45 -0.87
C SER A 41 2.66 4.70 -1.95
N GLU A 42 3.09 5.09 -3.16
CA GLU A 42 2.21 5.24 -4.33
C GLU A 42 1.58 3.90 -4.72
N SER A 43 2.37 2.83 -4.74
CA SER A 43 1.87 1.48 -5.04
C SER A 43 0.85 1.01 -4.00
N LEU A 44 1.13 1.18 -2.70
CA LEU A 44 0.20 0.82 -1.63
C LEU A 44 -1.10 1.64 -1.71
N GLY A 45 -1.01 2.92 -2.06
CA GLY A 45 -2.19 3.78 -2.26
C GLY A 45 -3.13 3.27 -3.36
N VAL A 46 -2.59 2.72 -4.45
CA VAL A 46 -3.41 2.09 -5.50
C VAL A 46 -4.17 0.89 -4.96
N PHE A 47 -3.51 0.01 -4.20
CA PHE A 47 -4.18 -1.16 -3.63
C PHE A 47 -5.22 -0.81 -2.57
N LEU A 48 -4.94 0.21 -1.73
CA LEU A 48 -5.91 0.72 -0.77
C LEU A 48 -7.14 1.34 -1.47
N GLY A 49 -6.93 2.05 -2.58
CA GLY A 49 -8.02 2.55 -3.41
C GLY A 49 -8.89 1.41 -3.95
N LEU A 50 -8.28 0.39 -4.55
CA LEU A 50 -9.00 -0.80 -5.05
C LEU A 50 -9.76 -1.54 -3.93
N ALA A 51 -9.19 -1.65 -2.73
CA ALA A 51 -9.86 -2.26 -1.58
C ALA A 51 -11.06 -1.43 -1.11
N GLY A 52 -10.95 -0.09 -1.14
CA GLY A 52 -12.07 0.81 -0.88
C GLY A 52 -13.20 0.63 -1.90
N ASP A 53 -12.86 0.60 -3.19
CA ASP A 53 -13.84 0.40 -4.27
C ASP A 53 -14.56 -0.96 -4.14
N MET A 54 -13.83 -2.04 -3.79
CA MET A 54 -14.45 -3.35 -3.56
C MET A 54 -15.34 -3.40 -2.31
N MET A 55 -14.99 -2.66 -1.26
CA MET A 55 -15.79 -2.57 -0.04
C MET A 55 -17.08 -1.77 -0.29
N GLU A 56 -17.01 -0.68 -1.06
CA GLU A 56 -18.17 0.14 -1.44
C GLU A 56 -19.17 -0.68 -2.28
N PHE A 57 -18.70 -1.58 -3.15
CA PHE A 57 -19.57 -2.51 -3.89
C PHE A 57 -20.28 -3.57 -3.02
N ASN A 58 -19.79 -3.83 -1.80
CA ASN A 58 -20.40 -4.81 -0.89
C ASN A 58 -21.43 -4.18 0.07
N ASP A 59 -21.43 -2.85 0.23
CA ASP A 59 -22.38 -2.12 1.06
C ASP A 59 -23.62 -1.62 0.27
N GLU A 60 -23.65 -1.79 -1.06
CA GLU A 60 -24.78 -1.45 -1.95
C GLU A 60 -25.60 -2.66 -2.43
N ASP A 61 -25.88 -3.65 -1.57
CA ASP A 61 -26.99 -4.59 -1.83
C ASP A 61 -28.22 -4.32 -0.93
N PRO A 62 -29.05 -3.31 -1.27
CA PRO A 62 -30.34 -3.10 -0.62
C PRO A 62 -31.42 -4.12 -1.07
N PHE A 63 -31.06 -5.19 -1.79
CA PHE A 63 -31.98 -6.20 -2.30
C PHE A 63 -31.76 -7.61 -1.70
N LEU A 64 -30.94 -7.76 -0.65
CA LEU A 64 -30.94 -8.97 0.20
C LEU A 64 -32.08 -8.91 1.24
N ASP A 65 -33.29 -8.67 0.76
CA ASP A 65 -34.55 -9.03 1.40
C ASP A 65 -35.52 -9.38 0.26
N GLU A 66 -35.42 -10.59 -0.29
CA GLU A 66 -36.52 -11.22 -1.03
C GLU A 66 -36.43 -12.77 -0.88
N ASP A 67 -37.35 -13.27 -0.03
CA ASP A 67 -37.82 -14.63 0.28
C ASP A 67 -36.92 -15.66 1.01
#